data_AF-A0A0C2ZH46-F1
#
_entry.id   AF-A0A0C2ZH46-F1
#
_cell.length_a   1.000
_cell.length_b   1.000
_cell.length_c   1.000
_cell.angle_alpha   90.00
_cell.angle_beta   90.00
_cell.angle_gamma   90.00
#
_symmetry.space_group_name_H-M   'P 1'
#
loop_
_entity.id
_entity.type
_entity.pdbx_description
1 polymer ?
#
loop_
_entity_poly.entity_id
_entity_poly.type
_entity_poly.pdbx_seq_one_letter_code
_entity_poly.pdbx_strand_id
1 'polypeptide(L)'
;AIIQIRKLSFKIIHSSTILLPAWVATLKDLDMPIKIIPHDVSTHWNSTFDVADFVCEYHVTIEAITDKWRLGLMDLALDNHEWDLLKQLHGVLKVLKDATLFF
;
A
#
# COMPACT_ATOMS: atom_id res chain seq x y z
N ALA A 1 -5.02 3.54 8.76
CA ALA A 1 -4.90 2.57 7.63
C ALA A 1 -4.96 3.21 6.22
N ILE A 2 -6.08 3.17 5.45
CA ILE A 2 -6.08 3.54 4.00
C ILE A 2 -5.58 4.96 3.70
N ILE A 3 -5.97 5.95 4.50
CA ILE A 3 -5.55 7.35 4.30
C ILE A 3 -4.03 7.49 4.45
N GLN A 4 -3.41 6.81 5.41
CA GLN A 4 -1.95 6.85 5.59
C GLN A 4 -1.24 6.19 4.40
N ILE A 5 -1.78 5.09 3.87
CA ILE A 5 -1.22 4.44 2.67
C ILE A 5 -1.27 5.38 1.48
N ARG A 6 -2.38 6.10 1.28
CA ARG A 6 -2.46 7.10 0.21
C ARG A 6 -1.41 8.20 0.40
N LYS A 7 -1.23 8.69 1.62
CA LYS A 7 -0.17 9.67 1.96
C LYS A 7 1.24 9.10 1.73
N LEU A 8 1.47 7.83 2.07
CA LEU A 8 2.73 7.13 1.84
C LEU A 8 3.01 7.02 0.34
N SER A 9 2.04 6.52 -0.43
CA SER A 9 2.10 6.42 -1.88
C SER A 9 2.39 7.78 -2.51
N PHE A 10 1.68 8.84 -2.08
CA PHE A 10 1.93 10.21 -2.54
C PHE A 10 3.38 10.62 -2.30
N LYS A 11 3.90 10.46 -1.08
CA LYS A 11 5.28 10.82 -0.73
C LYS A 11 6.30 10.03 -1.55
N ILE A 12 6.11 8.72 -1.72
CA ILE A 12 7.04 7.87 -2.48
C ILE A 12 7.07 8.27 -3.94
N ILE A 13 5.90 8.41 -4.59
CA ILE A 13 5.78 8.75 -6.02
C ILE A 13 6.37 10.14 -6.31
N HIS A 14 6.11 11.12 -5.43
CA HIS A 14 6.57 12.49 -5.65
C HIS A 14 8.02 12.75 -5.21
N SER A 15 8.66 11.79 -4.52
CA SER A 15 10.09 11.84 -4.20
C SER A 15 10.88 10.94 -5.13
N SER A 16 11.00 11.39 -6.38
CA SER A 16 11.62 10.63 -7.49
C SER A 16 13.10 10.31 -7.29
N THR A 17 13.81 11.05 -6.43
CA THR A 17 15.25 10.93 -6.23
C THR A 17 15.66 10.15 -4.99
N ILE A 18 14.80 10.08 -3.96
CA ILE A 18 15.15 9.47 -2.67
C ILE A 18 14.22 8.31 -2.35
N LEU A 19 12.91 8.57 -2.22
CA LEU A 19 11.98 7.54 -1.77
C LEU A 19 11.61 6.55 -2.87
N LEU A 20 11.42 7.00 -4.11
CA LEU A 20 11.09 6.10 -5.22
C LEU A 20 12.24 5.11 -5.51
N PRO A 21 13.52 5.53 -5.57
CA PRO A 21 14.63 4.58 -5.69
C PRO A 21 14.75 3.66 -4.47
N ALA A 22 14.53 4.18 -3.26
CA ALA A 22 14.55 3.36 -2.04
C ALA A 22 13.45 2.30 -2.02
N TRP A 23 12.26 2.61 -2.54
CA TRP A 23 11.16 1.67 -2.73
C TRP A 23 11.55 0.57 -3.72
N VAL A 24 12.04 0.94 -4.90
CA VAL A 24 12.48 -0.03 -5.90
C VAL A 24 13.63 -0.92 -5.40
N ALA A 25 14.57 -0.35 -4.63
CA ALA A 25 15.64 -1.12 -4.00
C ALA A 25 15.09 -2.13 -2.99
N THR A 26 14.18 -1.69 -2.12
CA THR A 26 13.55 -2.58 -1.12
C THR A 26 12.78 -3.73 -1.78
N LEU A 27 12.08 -3.45 -2.89
CA LEU A 27 11.41 -4.49 -3.67
C LEU A 27 12.38 -5.51 -4.27
N LYS A 28 13.52 -5.05 -4.79
CA LYS A 28 14.58 -5.93 -5.31
C LYS A 28 15.22 -6.77 -4.21
N ASP A 29 15.48 -6.17 -3.05
CA ASP A 29 16.07 -6.85 -1.89
C ASP A 29 15.16 -7.98 -1.37
N LEU A 30 13.84 -7.82 -1.51
CA LEU A 30 12.82 -8.80 -1.11
C LEU A 30 12.38 -9.73 -2.26
N ASP A 31 13.05 -9.66 -3.43
CA ASP A 31 12.70 -10.41 -4.65
C ASP A 31 11.22 -10.27 -5.08
N MET A 32 10.63 -9.10 -4.81
CA MET A 32 9.25 -8.79 -5.15
C MET A 32 9.14 -8.08 -6.51
N PRO A 33 8.05 -8.31 -7.27
CA PRO A 33 7.83 -7.61 -8.52
C PRO A 33 7.78 -6.09 -8.32
N ILE A 34 8.50 -5.36 -9.17
CA ILE A 34 8.55 -3.89 -9.14
C ILE A 34 7.19 -3.33 -9.56
N LYS A 35 6.38 -2.91 -8.59
CA LYS A 35 5.11 -2.20 -8.79
C LYS A 35 5.07 -0.92 -7.94
N ILE A 36 4.33 0.07 -8.40
CA ILE A 36 4.09 1.33 -7.67
C ILE A 36 2.78 1.20 -6.89
N ILE A 37 2.75 1.74 -5.67
CA ILE A 37 1.54 1.75 -4.83
C ILE A 37 0.42 2.52 -5.55
N PRO A 38 -0.78 1.95 -5.70
CA PRO A 38 -1.92 2.67 -6.25
C PRO A 38 -2.21 3.91 -5.40
N HIS A 39 -2.22 5.10 -6.01
CA HIS A 39 -2.40 6.37 -5.30
C HIS A 39 -3.83 6.89 -5.38
N ASP A 40 -4.40 6.89 -6.58
CA ASP A 40 -5.77 7.30 -6.83
C ASP A 40 -6.21 6.76 -8.19
N VAL A 41 -7.21 5.90 -8.21
CA VAL A 41 -7.86 5.48 -9.47
C VAL A 41 -9.21 6.18 -9.46
N SER A 42 -9.21 7.40 -10.01
CA SER A 42 -10.35 8.32 -10.08
C SER A 42 -11.64 7.72 -10.65
N THR A 43 -11.58 6.52 -11.24
CA THR A 43 -12.64 5.98 -12.10
C THR A 43 -13.40 4.76 -11.57
N HIS A 44 -13.21 4.26 -10.35
CA HIS A 44 -14.06 3.14 -9.90
C HIS A 44 -14.22 2.94 -8.39
N TRP A 45 -15.40 2.44 -7.98
CA TRP A 45 -15.76 2.03 -6.61
C TRP A 45 -14.81 0.96 -6.02
N ASN A 46 -14.04 0.28 -6.86
CA ASN A 46 -13.06 -0.73 -6.46
C ASN A 46 -11.69 -0.14 -6.06
N SER A 47 -11.46 1.16 -6.20
CA SER A 47 -10.15 1.77 -5.88
C SER A 47 -9.72 1.55 -4.43
N THR A 48 -10.68 1.49 -3.48
CA THR A 48 -10.39 1.18 -2.08
C THR A 48 -10.00 -0.29 -1.90
N PHE A 49 -10.67 -1.20 -2.61
CA PHE A 49 -10.30 -2.62 -2.62
C PHE A 49 -8.92 -2.81 -3.23
N ASP A 50 -8.65 -2.23 -4.40
CA ASP A 50 -7.39 -2.40 -5.12
C ASP A 50 -6.19 -1.85 -4.31
N VAL A 51 -6.39 -0.74 -3.58
CA VAL A 51 -5.38 -0.23 -2.63
C VAL A 51 -5.19 -1.21 -1.47
N ALA A 52 -6.26 -1.72 -0.86
CA ALA A 52 -6.15 -2.65 0.27
C ALA A 52 -5.51 -3.99 -0.15
N ASP A 53 -5.88 -4.52 -1.31
CA ASP A 53 -5.35 -5.74 -1.90
C ASP A 53 -3.85 -5.62 -2.18
N PHE A 54 -3.43 -4.53 -2.83
CA PHE A 54 -2.03 -4.24 -3.07
C PHE A 54 -1.23 -4.13 -1.76
N VAL A 55 -1.78 -3.44 -0.76
CA VAL A 55 -1.07 -3.22 0.51
C VAL A 55 -0.95 -4.51 1.32
N CYS A 56 -1.95 -5.39 1.25
CA CYS A 56 -1.86 -6.74 1.79
C CYS A 56 -0.77 -7.55 1.08
N GLU A 57 -0.68 -7.51 -0.26
CA GLU A 57 0.34 -8.20 -1.05
C GLU A 57 1.76 -7.68 -0.74
N TYR A 58 1.91 -6.37 -0.57
CA TYR A 58 3.20 -5.69 -0.39
C TYR A 58 3.53 -5.31 1.07
N HIS A 59 2.84 -5.92 2.03
CA HIS A 59 2.98 -5.62 3.47
C HIS A 59 4.43 -5.57 3.95
N VAL A 60 5.22 -6.60 3.65
CA VAL A 60 6.62 -6.71 4.08
C VAL A 60 7.49 -5.58 3.53
N THR A 61 7.24 -5.17 2.28
CA THR A 61 7.98 -4.05 1.68
C THR A 61 7.58 -2.72 2.32
N ILE A 62 6.28 -2.53 2.60
CA ILE A 62 5.77 -1.32 3.24
C ILE A 62 6.34 -1.19 4.65
N GLU A 63 6.33 -2.26 5.44
CA GLU A 63 6.99 -2.27 6.75
C GLU A 63 8.48 -1.94 6.63
N ALA A 64 9.20 -2.63 5.75
CA ALA A 64 10.64 -2.46 5.57
C ALA A 64 11.04 -1.04 5.13
N ILE A 65 10.23 -0.35 4.31
CA ILE A 65 10.53 1.03 3.93
C ILE A 65 10.14 2.04 5.02
N THR A 66 9.07 1.77 5.78
CA THR A 66 8.64 2.65 6.89
C THR A 66 9.55 2.54 8.11
N ASP A 67 10.17 1.39 8.35
CA ASP A 67 11.14 1.15 9.43
C ASP A 67 12.49 1.86 9.19
N LYS A 68 12.78 2.25 7.93
CA LYS A 68 13.96 3.04 7.59
C LYS A 68 13.82 4.48 8.11
N TRP A 69 14.25 4.70 9.35
CA TRP A 69 14.21 6.00 10.04
C TRP A 69 14.80 7.17 9.21
N ARG A 70 15.82 6.89 8.39
CA ARG A 70 16.47 7.89 7.53
C ARG A 70 15.58 8.43 6.40
N LEU A 71 14.47 7.77 6.09
CA LEU A 71 13.56 8.15 5.00
C LEU A 71 12.43 9.08 5.46
N GLY A 72 12.28 9.35 6.76
CA GLY A 72 11.21 10.22 7.28
C GLY A 72 9.79 9.69 7.01
N LEU A 73 9.66 8.36 6.88
CA LEU A 73 8.40 7.66 6.64
C LEU A 73 7.80 7.02 7.90
N MET A 74 8.50 7.10 9.03
CA MET A 74 8.11 6.48 10.30
C MET A 74 6.73 6.97 10.80
N ASP A 75 6.41 8.25 10.60
CA ASP A 75 5.09 8.82 10.96
C ASP A 75 3.92 8.25 10.15
N LEU A 76 4.22 7.54 9.05
CA LEU A 76 3.25 6.89 8.18
C LEU A 76 3.30 5.37 8.30
N ALA A 77 4.09 4.82 9.23
CA ALA A 77 4.06 3.42 9.57
C ALA A 77 2.66 3.06 10.11
N LEU A 78 2.10 1.96 9.63
CA LEU A 78 0.86 1.42 10.19
C LEU A 78 1.20 0.64 11.46
N ASP A 79 0.39 0.81 12.49
CA ASP A 79 0.47 -0.04 13.67
C ASP A 79 -0.18 -1.42 13.43
N ASN A 80 0.04 -2.35 14.34
CA ASN A 80 -0.52 -3.71 14.24
C ASN A 80 -2.06 -3.73 14.17
N HIS A 81 -2.72 -2.78 14.83
CA HIS A 81 -4.17 -2.68 14.83
C HIS A 81 -4.69 -2.14 13.49
N GLU A 82 -4.01 -1.15 12.91
CA GLU A 82 -4.32 -0.61 11.59
C GLU A 82 -4.10 -1.64 10.49
N TRP A 83 -3.09 -2.50 10.62
CA TRP A 83 -2.89 -3.64 9.74
C TRP A 83 -4.01 -4.68 9.84
N ASP A 84 -4.46 -4.99 11.06
CA ASP A 84 -5.57 -5.92 11.27
C ASP A 84 -6.88 -5.38 10.69
N LEU A 85 -7.19 -4.10 10.95
CA LEU A 85 -8.33 -3.41 10.36
C LEU A 85 -8.29 -3.42 8.84
N LEU A 86 -7.11 -3.24 8.23
CA LEU A 86 -6.96 -3.27 6.79
C LEU A 86 -7.23 -4.66 6.20
N LYS A 87 -6.77 -5.72 6.87
CA LYS A 87 -7.06 -7.11 6.47
C LYS A 87 -8.54 -7.45 6.61
N GLN A 88 -9.18 -7.02 7.69
CA GLN A 88 -10.63 -7.19 7.87
C GLN A 88 -11.43 -6.47 6.78
N LEU A 89 -11.07 -5.21 6.50
CA LEU A 89 -11.71 -4.42 5.46
C LEU A 89 -11.51 -5.03 4.07
N HIS A 90 -10.30 -5.50 3.76
CA HIS A 90 -10.01 -6.22 2.51
C HIS A 90 -10.92 -7.45 2.36
N GLY A 91 -11.11 -8.24 3.41
CA GLY A 91 -12.00 -9.40 3.41
C GLY A 91 -13.44 -9.05 3.07
N VAL A 92 -14.00 -7.99 3.68
CA VAL A 92 -15.37 -7.52 3.40
C VAL A 92 -15.49 -7.01 1.97
N LEU A 93 -14.52 -6.21 1.51
CA LEU A 93 -14.52 -5.66 0.16
C LEU A 93 -14.35 -6.73 -0.91
N LYS A 94 -13.60 -7.80 -0.61
CA LYS A 94 -13.43 -8.95 -1.52
C LYS A 94 -14.77 -9.62 -1.82
N VAL A 95 -15.57 -9.92 -0.79
CA VAL A 95 -16.89 -10.53 -0.95
C VAL A 95 -17.81 -9.66 -1.80
N LEU A 96 -17.78 -8.34 -1.57
CA LEU A 96 -18.57 -7.38 -2.36
C LEU A 96 -18.10 -7.32 -3.82
N LYS A 97 -16.79 -7.32 -4.08
CA LYS A 97 -16.23 -7.32 -5.44
C LYS A 97 -16.58 -8.60 -6.19
N ASP A 98 -16.46 -9.76 -5.54
CA ASP A 98 -16.80 -11.05 -6.13
C ASP A 98 -18.30 -11.14 -6.44
N ALA A 99 -19.16 -10.65 -5.54
CA ALA A 99 -20.61 -10.62 -5.77
C ALA A 99 -21.01 -9.67 -6.91
N THR A 100 -20.35 -8.52 -7.06
CA THR A 100 -20.66 -7.54 -8.12
C THR A 100 -20.13 -7.94 -9.48
N LEU A 101 -19.06 -8.74 -9.56
CA LEU A 101 -18.56 -9.30 -10.82
C LEU A 101 -19.37 -10.51 -11.30
N PHE A 102 -20.20 -11.10 -10.45
CA PHE A 102 -21.03 -12.25 -10.78
C PHE A 102 -22.29 -11.89 -11.58
N PHE A 103 -22.76 -10.64 -11.47
CA PHE A 103 -23.93 -10.11 -12.19
C PHE A 103 -23.51 -9.30 -13.42
#